data_AF-A0A3R6WM77-F1
#
_entry.id   AF-A0A3R6WM77-F1
#
_cell.length_a   1.000
_cell.length_b   1.000
_cell.length_c   1.000
_cell.angle_alpha   90.00
_cell.angle_beta   90.00
_cell.angle_gamma   90.00
#
_symmetry.space_group_name_H-M   'P 1'
#
loop_
_entity.id
_entity.type
_entity.pdbx_description
1 polymer ?
#
loop_
_entity_poly.entity_id
_entity_poly.type
_entity_poly.pdbx_seq_one_letter_code
_entity_poly.pdbx_strand_id
1 'polypeptide(L)'
;MSRKKRILQKRFAIFCEGDTEYNYIDKMRRNQGVELVLKPINMHGGGYANFLQKIRTESQSNYLAKFIIVDADRLTTIQGELDGFNKLLEYCMIQNKKGNTPHFIIMDNPNFEYVACLHSPAYKGQDVHKFIQSSFGTKSIAAFKGNKDIYNYLNSGELSYVNMLSSLTGKDKLLYNRYEIKKKNFEIVVKDTVVDMDNINIKSSNIEEFFDVIDW
;
A
#
# COMPACT_ATOMS: atom_id res chain seq x y z
N MET A 1 5.44 41.58 12.86
CA MET A 1 5.09 40.48 11.92
C MET A 1 5.19 39.15 12.66
N SER A 2 4.06 38.49 12.91
CA SER A 2 4.04 37.17 13.57
C SER A 2 4.64 36.12 12.62
N ARG A 3 5.71 35.46 13.05
CA ARG A 3 6.36 34.37 12.29
C ARG A 3 5.33 33.24 12.18
N LYS A 4 4.86 32.92 10.97
CA LYS A 4 3.93 31.78 10.75
C LYS A 4 4.48 30.55 11.47
N LYS A 5 3.74 30.03 12.43
CA LYS A 5 4.09 28.81 13.18
C LYS A 5 4.27 27.70 12.15
N ARG A 6 5.49 27.20 12.01
CA ARG A 6 5.81 26.15 11.03
C ARG A 6 5.17 24.86 11.55
N ILE A 7 4.10 24.41 10.90
CA ILE A 7 3.50 23.11 11.20
C ILE A 7 4.45 22.06 10.63
N LEU A 8 4.93 21.16 11.50
CA LEU A 8 5.75 20.03 11.08
C LEU A 8 4.87 19.07 10.28
N GLN A 9 5.24 18.80 9.03
CA GLN A 9 4.50 17.87 8.19
C GLN A 9 5.16 16.49 8.23
N LYS A 10 4.37 15.47 8.59
CA LYS A 10 4.69 14.04 8.57
C LYS A 10 4.53 13.56 7.14
N ARG A 11 5.65 13.34 6.45
CA ARG A 11 5.66 13.06 5.00
C ARG A 11 5.93 11.58 4.74
N PHE A 12 5.12 10.97 3.90
CA PHE A 12 5.26 9.59 3.45
C PHE A 12 5.32 9.56 1.92
N ALA A 13 6.19 8.73 1.35
CA ALA A 13 6.17 8.43 -0.08
C ALA A 13 5.47 7.09 -0.30
N ILE A 14 4.57 7.01 -1.27
CA ILE A 14 3.80 5.80 -1.55
C ILE A 14 3.98 5.48 -3.04
N PHE A 15 4.80 4.48 -3.33
CA PHE A 15 4.98 3.95 -4.68
C PHE A 15 3.82 3.00 -4.97
N CYS A 16 2.99 3.36 -5.93
CA CYS A 16 1.78 2.67 -6.33
C CYS A 16 2.02 1.97 -7.65
N GLU A 17 1.66 0.69 -7.78
CA GLU A 17 1.88 -0.05 -9.03
C GLU A 17 1.16 0.56 -10.23
N GLY A 18 -0.12 0.89 -10.08
CA GLY A 18 -0.93 1.42 -11.15
C GLY A 18 -1.84 2.58 -10.73
N ASP A 19 -2.80 2.85 -11.61
CA ASP A 19 -3.74 3.96 -11.45
C ASP A 19 -4.71 3.74 -10.29
N THR A 20 -5.08 2.50 -9.99
CA THR A 20 -6.08 2.20 -8.95
C THR A 20 -5.55 2.56 -7.57
N GLU A 21 -4.37 2.04 -7.20
CA GLU A 21 -3.72 2.31 -5.92
C GLU A 21 -3.36 3.80 -5.84
N TYR A 22 -2.86 4.37 -6.94
CA TYR A 22 -2.58 5.81 -7.02
C TYR A 22 -3.82 6.65 -6.72
N ASN A 23 -4.95 6.38 -7.39
CA ASN A 23 -6.19 7.12 -7.21
C ASN A 23 -6.75 6.94 -5.79
N TYR A 24 -6.62 5.74 -5.22
CA TYR A 24 -7.02 5.48 -3.83
C TYR A 24 -6.21 6.34 -2.86
N ILE A 25 -4.88 6.32 -2.95
CA ILE A 25 -4.01 7.09 -2.05
C ILE A 25 -4.09 8.60 -2.32
N ASP A 26 -4.22 9.03 -3.58
CA ASP A 26 -4.38 10.44 -3.99
C ASP A 26 -5.68 11.04 -3.49
N LYS A 27 -6.74 10.24 -3.38
CA LYS A 27 -7.99 10.69 -2.80
C LYS A 27 -7.95 10.64 -1.28
N MET A 28 -7.40 9.58 -0.69
CA MET A 28 -7.18 9.45 0.76
C MET A 28 -6.43 10.65 1.32
N ARG A 29 -5.31 11.06 0.70
CA ARG A 29 -4.48 12.17 1.20
C ARG A 29 -5.23 13.49 1.31
N ARG A 30 -6.28 13.71 0.50
CA ARG A 30 -7.08 14.95 0.52
C ARG A 30 -8.02 15.00 1.72
N ASN A 31 -8.29 13.83 2.31
CA ASN A 31 -9.11 13.68 3.50
C ASN A 31 -8.25 13.70 4.78
N GLN A 32 -6.91 13.81 4.64
CA GLN A 32 -5.99 13.88 5.77
C GLN A 32 -5.79 15.33 6.24
N GLY A 33 -5.56 15.51 7.53
CA GLY A 33 -5.26 16.83 8.12
C GLY A 33 -3.94 17.41 7.63
N VAL A 34 -3.72 18.72 7.86
CA VAL A 34 -2.55 19.49 7.37
C VAL A 34 -1.19 18.97 7.87
N GLU A 35 -1.18 18.12 8.89
CA GLU A 35 0.01 17.53 9.49
C GLU A 35 0.52 16.29 8.74
N LEU A 36 -0.32 15.63 7.93
CA LEU A 36 0.02 14.41 7.21
C LEU A 36 0.08 14.67 5.70
N VAL A 37 1.19 14.30 5.08
CA VAL A 37 1.41 14.47 3.64
C VAL A 37 1.75 13.12 3.03
N LEU A 38 0.79 12.56 2.29
CA LEU A 38 1.02 11.39 1.45
C LEU A 38 1.42 11.85 0.04
N LYS A 39 2.58 11.40 -0.44
CA LYS A 39 3.06 11.62 -1.81
C LYS A 39 2.93 10.32 -2.61
N PRO A 40 1.78 10.07 -3.26
CA PRO A 40 1.64 8.94 -4.17
C PRO A 40 2.51 9.15 -5.41
N ILE A 41 3.18 8.08 -5.85
CA ILE A 41 4.03 8.01 -7.03
C ILE A 41 3.51 6.83 -7.84
N ASN A 42 2.86 7.11 -8.96
CA ASN A 42 2.40 6.07 -9.87
C ASN A 42 3.59 5.51 -10.64
N MET A 43 3.76 4.20 -10.61
CA MET A 43 4.83 3.51 -11.34
C MET A 43 4.46 3.22 -12.78
N HIS A 44 3.17 3.34 -13.14
CA HIS A 44 2.61 3.02 -14.44
C HIS A 44 2.94 1.57 -14.86
N GLY A 45 2.97 0.65 -13.89
CA GLY A 45 3.41 -0.73 -14.03
C GLY A 45 4.93 -0.87 -14.16
N GLY A 46 5.37 -1.81 -15.00
CA GLY A 46 6.80 -2.08 -15.27
C GLY A 46 7.49 -3.06 -14.32
N GLY A 47 6.76 -3.65 -13.37
CA GLY A 47 7.24 -4.72 -12.50
C GLY A 47 8.23 -4.29 -11.42
N TYR A 48 8.67 -5.24 -10.59
CA TYR A 48 9.44 -4.95 -9.38
C TYR A 48 10.81 -4.29 -9.66
N ALA A 49 11.42 -4.57 -10.81
CA ALA A 49 12.68 -3.94 -11.21
C ALA A 49 12.52 -2.43 -11.46
N ASN A 50 11.40 -2.00 -12.03
CA ASN A 50 11.09 -0.58 -12.24
C ASN A 50 10.90 0.15 -10.90
N PHE A 51 10.20 -0.48 -9.95
CA PHE A 51 10.10 0.01 -8.57
C PHE A 51 11.48 0.24 -7.96
N LEU A 52 12.36 -0.76 -8.02
CA LEU A 52 13.71 -0.65 -7.48
C LEU A 52 14.50 0.51 -8.09
N GLN A 53 14.44 0.68 -9.42
CA GLN A 53 15.10 1.79 -10.10
C GLN A 53 14.58 3.13 -9.59
N LYS A 54 13.26 3.29 -9.46
CA LYS A 54 12.65 4.55 -9.03
C LYS A 54 12.97 4.86 -7.57
N ILE A 55 12.86 3.89 -6.67
CA ILE A 55 13.12 4.06 -5.24
C ILE A 55 14.56 4.49 -4.99
N ARG A 56 15.52 3.96 -5.76
CA ARG A 56 16.93 4.37 -5.70
C ARG A 56 17.15 5.84 -6.04
N THR A 57 16.32 6.42 -6.91
CA THR A 57 16.41 7.83 -7.33
C THR A 57 15.58 8.79 -6.49
N GLU A 58 14.57 8.30 -5.77
CA GLU A 58 13.77 9.14 -4.87
C GLU A 58 14.58 9.53 -3.63
N SER A 59 14.54 10.81 -3.28
CA SER A 59 15.22 11.36 -2.09
C SER A 59 15.02 10.46 -0.86
N GLN A 60 16.11 10.18 -0.16
CA GLN A 60 16.06 9.44 1.11
C GLN A 60 15.69 10.35 2.28
N SER A 61 15.86 11.67 2.16
CA SER A 61 15.57 12.63 3.22
C SER A 61 14.16 13.22 3.12
N ASN A 62 13.65 13.72 4.25
CA ASN A 62 12.35 14.38 4.42
C ASN A 62 11.10 13.47 4.38
N TYR A 63 11.26 12.16 4.56
CA TYR A 63 10.14 11.24 4.75
C TYR A 63 10.27 10.51 6.09
N LEU A 64 9.14 10.21 6.73
CA LEU A 64 9.09 9.34 7.90
C LEU A 64 9.13 7.86 7.51
N ALA A 65 8.52 7.50 6.38
CA ALA A 65 8.62 6.18 5.78
C ALA A 65 8.32 6.22 4.27
N LYS A 66 8.72 5.16 3.58
CA LYS A 66 8.38 4.87 2.17
C LYS A 66 7.58 3.58 2.11
N PHE A 67 6.45 3.61 1.43
CA PHE A 67 5.60 2.45 1.15
C PHE A 67 5.70 2.05 -0.31
N ILE A 68 5.84 0.76 -0.55
CA ILE A 68 5.91 0.16 -1.87
C ILE A 68 4.72 -0.79 -1.98
N ILE A 69 3.63 -0.34 -2.60
CA ILE A 69 2.39 -1.12 -2.78
C ILE A 69 2.44 -1.80 -4.15
N VAL A 70 2.41 -3.12 -4.14
CA VAL A 70 2.57 -3.97 -5.33
C VAL A 70 1.59 -5.13 -5.34
N ASP A 71 1.22 -5.56 -6.54
CA ASP A 71 0.43 -6.76 -6.77
C ASP A 71 1.33 -8.00 -6.65
N ALA A 72 0.83 -9.04 -5.97
CA ALA A 72 1.58 -10.29 -5.76
C ALA A 72 1.45 -11.29 -6.91
N ASP A 73 0.36 -11.20 -7.69
CA ASP A 73 0.06 -12.15 -8.76
C ASP A 73 1.19 -12.25 -9.79
N ARG A 74 1.91 -11.16 -10.02
CA ARG A 74 3.09 -11.06 -10.90
C ARG A 74 4.19 -12.04 -10.56
N LEU A 75 4.38 -12.38 -9.28
CA LEU A 75 5.38 -13.36 -8.83
C LEU A 75 5.18 -14.72 -9.50
N THR A 76 3.93 -15.07 -9.83
CA THR A 76 3.56 -16.37 -10.39
C THR A 76 3.18 -16.30 -11.88
N THR A 77 2.76 -15.12 -12.35
CA THR A 77 2.23 -14.96 -13.71
C THR A 77 3.23 -14.42 -14.73
N ILE A 78 4.33 -13.79 -14.29
CA ILE A 78 5.30 -13.14 -15.19
C ILE A 78 6.71 -13.71 -14.95
N GLN A 79 7.30 -14.29 -16.00
CA GLN A 79 8.65 -14.82 -15.95
C GLN A 79 9.68 -13.72 -15.61
N GLY A 80 10.53 -13.98 -14.63
CA GLY A 80 11.59 -13.06 -14.19
C GLY A 80 11.19 -12.07 -13.10
N GLU A 81 9.90 -11.91 -12.79
CA GLU A 81 9.46 -11.00 -11.73
C GLU A 81 9.94 -11.47 -10.34
N LEU A 82 10.08 -12.78 -10.09
CA LEU A 82 10.64 -13.28 -8.83
C LEU A 82 12.06 -12.74 -8.55
N ASP A 83 12.92 -12.66 -9.56
CA ASP A 83 14.27 -12.08 -9.43
C ASP A 83 14.20 -10.56 -9.18
N GLY A 84 13.31 -9.86 -9.88
CA GLY A 84 13.03 -8.46 -9.64
C GLY A 84 12.54 -8.18 -8.22
N PHE A 85 11.63 -9.01 -7.71
CA PHE A 85 11.11 -8.93 -6.35
C PHE A 85 12.21 -9.17 -5.32
N ASN A 86 13.01 -10.23 -5.47
CA ASN A 86 14.11 -10.53 -4.55
C ASN A 86 15.10 -9.36 -4.45
N LYS A 87 15.44 -8.71 -5.57
CA LYS A 87 16.31 -7.52 -5.58
C LYS A 87 15.67 -6.31 -4.90
N LEU A 88 14.36 -6.12 -5.07
CA LEU A 88 13.60 -5.07 -4.41
C LEU A 88 13.53 -5.29 -2.89
N LEU A 89 13.23 -6.53 -2.48
CA LEU A 89 13.18 -6.96 -1.08
C LEU A 89 14.53 -6.76 -0.40
N GLU A 90 15.61 -7.29 -1.00
CA GLU A 90 16.97 -7.15 -0.47
C GLU A 90 17.36 -5.68 -0.30
N TYR A 91 17.05 -4.84 -1.30
CA TYR A 91 17.31 -3.41 -1.20
C TYR A 91 16.59 -2.77 -0.01
N CYS A 92 15.29 -3.05 0.17
CA CYS A 92 14.50 -2.50 1.27
C CYS A 92 15.05 -2.96 2.64
N MET A 93 15.38 -4.24 2.79
CA MET A 93 15.99 -4.79 4.00
C MET A 93 17.34 -4.12 4.32
N ILE A 94 18.19 -3.90 3.31
CA ILE A 94 19.47 -3.19 3.48
C ILE A 94 19.24 -1.74 3.92
N GLN A 95 18.27 -1.02 3.34
CA GLN A 95 17.96 0.35 3.76
C GLN A 95 17.46 0.39 5.21
N ASN A 96 16.60 -0.55 5.60
CA ASN A 96 16.06 -0.65 6.95
C ASN A 96 17.17 -0.95 7.97
N LYS A 97 18.08 -1.88 7.66
CA LYS A 97 19.22 -2.22 8.53
C LYS A 97 20.18 -1.05 8.75
N LYS A 98 20.32 -0.14 7.78
CA LYS A 98 21.16 1.06 7.91
C LYS A 98 20.57 2.12 8.84
N GLY A 99 19.31 1.99 9.24
CA GLY A 99 18.62 3.02 10.03
C GLY A 99 18.28 4.28 9.21
N ASN A 100 18.25 4.15 7.88
CA ASN A 100 17.73 5.20 7.00
C ASN A 100 16.20 5.29 7.12
N THR A 101 15.57 6.13 6.30
CA THR A 101 14.10 6.15 6.13
C THR A 101 13.58 4.72 5.91
N PRO A 102 12.66 4.24 6.76
CA PRO A 102 12.15 2.88 6.67
C PRO A 102 11.35 2.65 5.38
N HIS A 103 11.56 1.49 4.79
CA HIS A 103 10.88 0.99 3.60
C HIS A 103 9.95 -0.15 4.02
N PHE A 104 8.67 0.01 3.69
CA PHE A 104 7.62 -1.00 3.87
C PHE A 104 7.21 -1.51 2.50
N ILE A 105 7.32 -2.81 2.29
CA ILE A 105 6.67 -3.46 1.15
C ILE A 105 5.27 -3.85 1.61
N ILE A 106 4.26 -3.41 0.86
CA ILE A 106 2.87 -3.81 0.99
C ILE A 106 2.56 -4.68 -0.23
N MET A 107 2.20 -5.93 0.01
CA MET A 107 1.94 -6.89 -1.05
C MET A 107 0.47 -7.28 -1.04
N ASP A 108 -0.26 -6.78 -2.03
CA ASP A 108 -1.66 -7.12 -2.22
C ASP A 108 -1.72 -8.43 -3.01
N ASN A 109 -2.15 -9.52 -2.36
CA ASN A 109 -2.23 -10.84 -2.95
C ASN A 109 -3.69 -11.25 -3.20
N PRO A 110 -4.16 -11.33 -4.46
CA PRO A 110 -3.38 -11.22 -5.69
C PRO A 110 -3.07 -9.80 -6.15
N ASN A 111 -3.96 -8.84 -5.88
CA ASN A 111 -3.86 -7.45 -6.33
C ASN A 111 -4.79 -6.52 -5.54
N PHE A 112 -4.72 -5.21 -5.82
CA PHE A 112 -5.55 -4.22 -5.13
C PHE A 112 -7.06 -4.39 -5.35
N GLU A 113 -7.54 -4.92 -6.48
CA GLU A 113 -8.98 -5.16 -6.67
C GLU A 113 -9.55 -6.10 -5.60
N TYR A 114 -8.79 -7.10 -5.19
CA TYR A 114 -9.16 -7.95 -4.05
C TYR A 114 -9.27 -7.13 -2.76
N VAL A 115 -8.28 -6.29 -2.46
CA VAL A 115 -8.28 -5.41 -1.27
C VAL A 115 -9.47 -4.45 -1.28
N ALA A 116 -9.83 -3.91 -2.45
CA ALA A 116 -11.01 -3.08 -2.61
C ALA A 116 -12.30 -3.84 -2.28
N CYS A 117 -12.43 -5.11 -2.68
CA CYS A 117 -13.59 -5.93 -2.33
C CYS A 117 -13.77 -6.10 -0.82
N LEU A 118 -12.67 -6.16 -0.06
CA LEU A 118 -12.70 -6.29 1.41
C LEU A 118 -13.32 -5.08 2.13
N HIS A 119 -13.50 -3.93 1.45
CA HIS A 119 -14.24 -2.81 2.02
C HIS A 119 -15.73 -3.15 2.22
N SER A 120 -16.25 -4.12 1.46
CA SER A 120 -17.64 -4.57 1.56
C SER A 120 -17.82 -5.70 2.57
N PRO A 121 -18.74 -5.58 3.54
CA PRO A 121 -19.06 -6.68 4.44
C PRO A 121 -19.73 -7.86 3.71
N ALA A 122 -20.25 -7.64 2.50
CA ALA A 122 -20.88 -8.66 1.65
C ALA A 122 -19.86 -9.52 0.88
N TYR A 123 -18.59 -9.10 0.79
CA TYR A 123 -17.56 -9.92 0.18
C TYR A 123 -17.16 -11.08 1.11
N LYS A 124 -17.23 -12.30 0.59
CA LYS A 124 -16.98 -13.58 1.28
C LYS A 124 -16.06 -14.50 0.45
N GLY A 125 -15.24 -13.92 -0.42
CA GLY A 125 -14.31 -14.67 -1.28
C GLY A 125 -14.83 -14.99 -2.68
N GLN A 126 -15.88 -14.30 -3.14
CA GLN A 126 -16.38 -14.43 -4.52
C GLN A 126 -15.31 -14.03 -5.55
N ASP A 127 -15.60 -14.31 -6.82
CA ASP A 127 -14.81 -13.79 -7.94
C ASP A 127 -14.77 -12.25 -7.89
N VAL A 128 -13.56 -11.70 -7.85
CA VAL A 128 -13.29 -10.27 -7.63
C VAL A 128 -13.91 -9.43 -8.74
N HIS A 129 -13.73 -9.85 -10.00
CA HIS A 129 -14.21 -9.07 -11.14
C HIS A 129 -15.75 -9.04 -11.19
N LYS A 130 -16.39 -10.20 -11.02
CA LYS A 130 -17.86 -10.29 -10.95
C LYS A 130 -18.41 -9.52 -9.77
N PHE A 131 -17.76 -9.56 -8.61
CA PHE A 131 -18.20 -8.82 -7.43
C PHE A 131 -18.13 -7.31 -7.67
N ILE A 132 -17.03 -6.80 -8.24
CA ILE A 132 -16.88 -5.38 -8.58
C ILE A 132 -17.93 -4.93 -9.61
N GLN A 133 -18.23 -5.73 -10.63
CA GLN A 133 -19.22 -5.36 -11.63
C GLN A 133 -20.65 -5.38 -11.08
N SER A 134 -21.00 -6.38 -10.28
CA SER A 134 -22.36 -6.57 -9.75
C SER A 134 -22.64 -5.73 -8.51
N SER A 135 -21.77 -5.83 -7.51
CA SER A 135 -21.99 -5.28 -6.17
C SER A 135 -21.51 -3.85 -6.04
N PHE A 136 -20.45 -3.47 -6.76
CA PHE A 136 -20.02 -2.06 -6.83
C PHE A 136 -20.68 -1.28 -7.98
N GLY A 137 -21.60 -1.91 -8.73
CA GLY A 137 -22.34 -1.24 -9.81
C GLY A 137 -21.44 -0.64 -10.91
N THR A 138 -20.20 -1.12 -11.03
CA THR A 138 -19.26 -0.59 -12.02
C THR A 138 -19.51 -1.26 -13.38
N LYS A 139 -19.56 -0.45 -14.44
CA LYS A 139 -19.82 -0.96 -15.81
C LYS A 139 -18.73 -1.94 -16.30
N SER A 140 -17.50 -1.78 -15.81
CA SER A 140 -16.36 -2.61 -16.16
C SER A 140 -15.24 -2.45 -15.14
N ILE A 141 -14.30 -3.39 -15.13
CA ILE A 141 -13.06 -3.28 -14.35
C ILE A 141 -12.24 -2.07 -14.79
N ALA A 142 -12.21 -1.74 -16.08
CA ALA A 142 -11.55 -0.53 -16.55
C ALA A 142 -12.16 0.75 -15.96
N ALA A 143 -13.49 0.80 -15.81
CA ALA A 143 -14.16 1.93 -15.17
C ALA A 143 -13.83 2.01 -13.67
N PHE A 144 -13.72 0.87 -13.00
CA PHE A 144 -13.28 0.79 -11.61
C PHE A 144 -11.84 1.33 -11.44
N LYS A 145 -10.88 0.83 -12.24
CA LYS A 145 -9.47 1.26 -12.22
C LYS A 145 -9.30 2.77 -12.51
N GLY A 146 -10.13 3.30 -13.42
CA GLY A 146 -10.13 4.73 -13.77
C GLY A 146 -10.85 5.66 -12.80
N ASN A 147 -11.43 5.15 -11.71
CA ASN A 147 -12.20 5.97 -10.77
C ASN A 147 -11.28 6.82 -9.87
N LYS A 148 -11.17 8.11 -10.16
CA LYS A 148 -10.39 9.07 -9.36
C LYS A 148 -10.97 9.36 -7.97
N ASP A 149 -12.21 8.96 -7.71
CA ASP A 149 -12.88 9.10 -6.41
C ASP A 149 -12.98 7.76 -5.65
N ILE A 150 -12.19 6.76 -6.06
CA ILE A 150 -12.31 5.38 -5.58
C ILE A 150 -12.21 5.25 -4.05
N TYR A 151 -11.35 6.04 -3.39
CA TYR A 151 -11.27 6.01 -1.92
C TYR A 151 -12.58 6.41 -1.26
N ASN A 152 -13.19 7.52 -1.69
CA ASN A 152 -14.46 7.97 -1.10
C ASN A 152 -15.57 6.97 -1.41
N TYR A 153 -15.60 6.46 -2.63
CA TYR A 153 -16.54 5.43 -3.05
C TYR A 153 -16.46 4.18 -2.16
N LEU A 154 -15.25 3.63 -1.96
CA LEU A 154 -15.00 2.47 -1.10
C LEU A 154 -15.17 2.75 0.40
N ASN A 155 -15.41 4.00 0.79
CA ASN A 155 -15.63 4.44 2.16
C ASN A 155 -16.98 5.16 2.31
N SER A 156 -17.98 4.72 1.56
CA SER A 156 -19.34 5.27 1.57
C SER A 156 -20.39 4.21 1.85
N GLY A 157 -21.48 4.61 2.51
CA GLY A 157 -22.54 3.68 2.90
C GLY A 157 -22.02 2.59 3.83
N GLU A 158 -22.20 1.33 3.46
CA GLU A 158 -21.70 0.17 4.21
C GLU A 158 -20.25 -0.20 3.85
N LEU A 159 -19.67 0.42 2.81
CA LEU A 159 -18.28 0.19 2.43
C LEU A 159 -17.35 0.99 3.36
N SER A 160 -16.29 0.35 3.85
CA SER A 160 -15.34 1.02 4.73
C SER A 160 -13.99 0.33 4.76
N TYR A 161 -12.91 1.11 4.85
CA TYR A 161 -11.57 0.60 5.12
C TYR A 161 -11.52 -0.13 6.48
N VAL A 162 -12.42 0.19 7.43
CA VAL A 162 -12.51 -0.55 8.71
C VAL A 162 -12.91 -2.01 8.48
N ASN A 163 -13.81 -2.28 7.53
CA ASN A 163 -14.18 -3.65 7.15
C ASN A 163 -12.99 -4.37 6.49
N MET A 164 -12.25 -3.66 5.64
CA MET A 164 -11.04 -4.16 5.00
C MET A 164 -9.98 -4.53 6.04
N LEU A 165 -9.65 -3.63 6.96
CA LEU A 165 -8.68 -3.88 8.04
C LEU A 165 -9.11 -5.06 8.92
N SER A 166 -10.39 -5.13 9.28
CA SER A 166 -10.94 -6.23 10.08
C SER A 166 -10.83 -7.58 9.37
N SER A 167 -10.93 -7.59 8.04
CA SER A 167 -10.82 -8.81 7.24
C SER A 167 -9.39 -9.34 7.12
N LEU A 168 -8.39 -8.46 7.25
CA LEU A 168 -6.95 -8.78 7.11
C LEU A 168 -6.24 -9.03 8.44
N THR A 169 -6.77 -8.48 9.53
CA THR A 169 -6.17 -8.58 10.86
C THR A 169 -6.09 -10.05 11.31
N GLY A 170 -4.91 -10.48 11.76
CA GLY A 170 -4.67 -11.84 12.28
C GLY A 170 -4.73 -12.96 11.24
N LYS A 171 -4.76 -12.63 9.95
CA LYS A 171 -4.66 -13.61 8.85
C LYS A 171 -3.21 -13.89 8.48
N ASP A 172 -2.96 -15.08 7.96
CA ASP A 172 -1.70 -15.44 7.31
C ASP A 172 -1.46 -14.54 6.10
N LYS A 173 -0.18 -14.23 5.86
CA LYS A 173 0.23 -13.26 4.85
C LYS A 173 1.43 -13.80 4.08
N LEU A 174 1.46 -13.47 2.79
CA LEU A 174 2.61 -13.72 1.95
C LEU A 174 3.83 -12.88 2.38
N LEU A 175 3.60 -11.63 2.81
CA LEU A 175 4.63 -10.75 3.34
C LEU A 175 4.07 -9.91 4.47
N TYR A 176 4.88 -9.69 5.51
CA TYR A 176 4.59 -8.71 6.56
C TYR A 176 5.88 -8.12 7.14
N ASN A 177 5.79 -6.91 7.68
CA ASN A 177 6.90 -6.21 8.32
C ASN A 177 6.76 -6.30 9.85
N ARG A 178 7.87 -6.50 10.55
CA ARG A 178 7.96 -6.34 12.02
C ARG A 178 8.55 -4.98 12.30
N TYR A 179 7.81 -4.09 12.93
CA TYR A 179 8.21 -2.70 13.10
C TYR A 179 7.80 -2.11 14.45
N GLU A 180 8.37 -0.95 14.78
CA GLU A 180 8.03 -0.14 15.95
C GLU A 180 7.78 1.31 15.53
N ILE A 181 6.77 1.93 16.15
CA ILE A 181 6.44 3.35 15.96
C ILE A 181 6.56 4.05 17.31
N LYS A 182 7.42 5.07 17.40
CA LYS A 182 7.52 5.94 18.58
C LYS A 182 6.96 7.31 18.21
N LYS A 183 5.64 7.47 18.37
CA LYS A 183 4.92 8.67 17.91
C LYS A 183 5.47 9.99 18.49
N LYS A 184 5.89 9.98 19.75
CA LYS A 184 6.46 11.17 20.43
C LYS A 184 7.74 11.70 19.75
N ASN A 185 8.49 10.82 19.08
CA ASN A 185 9.80 11.13 18.50
C ASN A 185 9.77 11.16 16.96
N PHE A 186 8.61 10.92 16.33
CA PHE A 186 8.49 10.72 14.88
C PHE A 186 9.44 9.65 14.33
N GLU A 187 9.71 8.61 15.12
CA GLU A 187 10.62 7.53 14.78
C GLU A 187 9.83 6.27 14.40
N ILE A 188 10.15 5.69 13.25
CA ILE A 188 9.62 4.41 12.78
C ILE A 188 10.82 3.53 12.46
N VAL A 189 10.81 2.29 12.93
CA VAL A 189 11.88 1.32 12.68
C VAL A 189 11.28 0.01 12.19
N VAL A 190 11.66 -0.42 10.99
CA VAL A 190 11.38 -1.78 10.51
C VAL A 190 12.53 -2.68 10.94
N LYS A 191 12.23 -3.65 11.81
CA LYS A 191 13.19 -4.61 12.36
C LYS A 191 13.45 -5.77 11.40
N ASP A 192 12.41 -6.21 10.71
CA ASP A 192 12.43 -7.41 9.88
C ASP A 192 11.31 -7.34 8.84
N THR A 193 11.50 -8.00 7.70
CA THR A 193 10.49 -8.19 6.67
C THR A 193 10.44 -9.68 6.37
N VAL A 194 9.32 -10.32 6.69
CA VAL A 194 9.14 -11.77 6.55
C VAL A 194 8.36 -12.04 5.27
N VAL A 195 8.85 -12.99 4.48
CA VAL A 195 8.16 -13.50 3.29
C VAL A 195 7.90 -14.98 3.47
N ASP A 196 6.65 -15.39 3.34
CA ASP A 196 6.21 -16.78 3.46
C ASP A 196 5.57 -17.23 2.16
N MET A 197 6.39 -17.83 1.30
CA MET A 197 5.96 -18.27 -0.04
C MET A 197 4.94 -19.40 -0.01
N ASP A 198 4.80 -20.12 1.11
CA ASP A 198 3.75 -21.13 1.25
C ASP A 198 2.35 -20.48 1.22
N ASN A 199 2.27 -19.19 1.57
CA ASN A 199 1.04 -18.39 1.54
C ASN A 199 0.75 -17.74 0.17
N ILE A 200 1.53 -18.02 -0.88
CA ILE A 200 1.32 -17.39 -2.21
C ILE A 200 -0.09 -17.65 -2.78
N ASN A 201 -0.67 -18.80 -2.47
CA ASN A 201 -2.01 -19.18 -2.93
C ASN A 201 -3.13 -18.66 -2.01
N ILE A 202 -2.79 -17.99 -0.89
CA ILE A 202 -3.74 -17.44 0.08
C ILE A 202 -3.93 -15.95 -0.20
N LYS A 203 -5.15 -15.58 -0.61
CA LYS A 203 -5.51 -14.17 -0.80
C LYS A 203 -5.37 -13.42 0.52
N SER A 204 -4.53 -12.39 0.52
CA SER A 204 -4.14 -11.64 1.71
C SER A 204 -3.52 -10.31 1.30
N SER A 205 -3.33 -9.40 2.25
CA SER A 205 -2.54 -8.19 2.10
C SER A 205 -2.04 -7.79 3.47
N ASN A 206 -0.90 -7.11 3.54
CA ASN A 206 -0.40 -6.43 4.73
C ASN A 206 -0.67 -4.92 4.72
N ILE A 207 -1.62 -4.44 3.91
CA ILE A 207 -1.95 -3.01 3.81
C ILE A 207 -2.38 -2.40 5.15
N GLU A 208 -2.81 -3.19 6.15
CA GLU A 208 -3.08 -2.66 7.48
C GLU A 208 -1.84 -2.00 8.13
N GLU A 209 -0.63 -2.43 7.76
CA GLU A 209 0.61 -1.82 8.24
C GLU A 209 0.75 -0.38 7.74
N PHE A 210 0.29 -0.09 6.52
CA PHE A 210 0.24 1.28 6.00
C PHE A 210 -0.72 2.14 6.84
N PHE A 211 -1.91 1.63 7.16
CA PHE A 211 -2.89 2.35 7.98
C PHE A 211 -2.40 2.57 9.42
N ASP A 212 -1.77 1.58 10.02
CA ASP A 212 -1.17 1.69 11.36
C ASP A 212 -0.06 2.75 11.41
N VAL A 213 0.82 2.75 10.41
CA VAL A 213 1.96 3.68 10.37
C VAL A 213 1.57 5.12 10.06
N ILE A 214 0.49 5.37 9.32
CA ILE A 214 0.04 6.75 9.00
C ILE A 214 -0.99 7.29 9.98
N ASP A 215 -1.53 6.46 10.88
CA ASP A 215 -2.38 6.92 11.97
C ASP A 215 -1.49 7.60 13.03
N TRP A 216 -1.54 8.94 13.12
CA TRP A 216 -0.71 9.75 14.03
C TRP A 216 -1.53 10.57 15.01
#